data_AF-A0A521X574-F1
#
_entry.id   AF-A0A521X574-F1
#
_cell.length_a   1.000
_cell.length_b   1.000
_cell.length_c   1.000
_cell.angle_alpha   90.00
_cell.angle_beta   90.00
_cell.angle_gamma   90.00
#
_symmetry.space_group_name_H-M   'P 1'
#
loop_
_entity.id
_entity.type
_entity.pdbx_description
1 polymer ?
#
loop_
_entity_poly.entity_id
_entity_poly.type
_entity_poly.pdbx_seq_one_letter_code
_entity_poly.pdbx_strand_id
1 'polypeptide(L)'
;MITSWLSLAFDAARHTFAIVCVFEGVRRISTFGVSKIAVFSAVFGLLYCIGYAGFSYWAHNFQRDASVLLHKGVVVPELPTDWGTNLPPQQRANSSLMLARVAFSEYGQLRYYFDETGKKLLFLPTQADLDHREQKVAQLAQLDYAAKENSENPARWLFFAIAAALFGFGWSRGGSATLR
;
A
#
# COMPACT_ATOMS: atom_id res chain seq x y z
N MET A 1 -2.97 -20.28 -5.05
CA MET A 1 -1.54 -20.63 -5.13
C MET A 1 -1.00 -20.60 -6.56
N ILE A 2 -1.73 -21.02 -7.60
CA ILE A 2 -1.16 -21.01 -8.96
C ILE A 2 -0.96 -19.61 -9.55
N THR A 3 -1.78 -18.65 -9.14
CA THR A 3 -1.70 -17.26 -9.58
C THR A 3 -0.50 -16.49 -9.01
N SER A 4 0.07 -16.91 -7.87
CA SER A 4 1.16 -16.17 -7.21
C SER A 4 2.55 -16.47 -7.77
N TRP A 5 2.81 -17.67 -8.29
CA TRP A 5 4.12 -17.98 -8.89
C TRP A 5 4.25 -17.41 -10.30
N LEU A 6 3.16 -17.37 -11.07
CA LEU A 6 3.14 -16.74 -12.39
C LEU A 6 3.37 -15.23 -12.30
N SER A 7 2.73 -14.54 -11.35
CA SER A 7 2.98 -13.11 -11.12
C SER A 7 4.42 -12.86 -10.70
N LEU A 8 4.96 -13.66 -9.79
CA LEU A 8 6.35 -13.56 -9.34
C LEU A 8 7.34 -13.77 -10.50
N ALA A 9 7.12 -14.80 -11.32
CA ALA A 9 7.98 -15.10 -12.47
C ALA A 9 7.94 -13.96 -13.51
N PHE A 10 6.75 -13.41 -13.77
CA PHE A 10 6.59 -12.30 -14.69
C PHE A 10 7.23 -11.01 -14.15
N ASP A 11 7.11 -10.74 -12.85
CA ASP A 11 7.81 -9.64 -12.19
C ASP A 11 9.32 -9.81 -12.31
N ALA A 12 9.87 -10.96 -11.93
CA ALA A 12 11.30 -11.25 -12.03
C ALA A 12 11.82 -11.09 -13.47
N ALA A 13 11.08 -11.58 -14.46
CA ALA A 13 11.45 -11.47 -15.87
C ALA A 13 11.50 -10.01 -16.33
N ARG A 14 10.50 -9.20 -15.99
CA ARG A 14 10.45 -7.77 -16.36
C ARG A 14 11.61 -6.98 -15.73
N HIS A 15 11.88 -7.20 -14.45
CA HIS A 15 12.99 -6.53 -13.75
C HIS A 15 14.35 -6.93 -14.33
N THR A 16 14.54 -8.23 -14.59
CA THR A 16 15.77 -8.74 -15.20
C THR A 16 15.97 -8.14 -16.59
N PHE A 17 14.91 -8.07 -17.41
CA PHE A 17 14.96 -7.45 -18.73
C PHE A 17 15.36 -5.97 -18.68
N ALA A 18 14.81 -5.20 -17.74
CA ALA A 18 15.19 -3.81 -17.53
C ALA A 18 16.66 -3.65 -17.14
N ILE A 19 17.15 -4.48 -16.21
CA ILE A 19 18.56 -4.52 -15.78
C ILE A 19 19.48 -4.84 -16.96
N VAL A 20 19.12 -5.83 -17.78
CA VAL A 20 19.88 -6.21 -18.99
C VAL A 20 19.92 -5.05 -19.99
N CYS A 21 18.81 -4.32 -20.16
CA CYS A 21 18.75 -3.14 -21.02
C CYS A 21 19.67 -2.02 -20.53
N VAL A 22 19.72 -1.75 -19.22
CA VAL A 22 20.67 -0.78 -18.64
C VAL A 22 22.11 -1.23 -18.90
N PHE A 23 22.44 -2.49 -18.59
CA PHE A 23 23.78 -3.05 -18.80
C PHE A 23 24.21 -2.97 -20.27
N GLU A 24 23.43 -3.53 -21.20
CA GLU A 24 23.75 -3.57 -22.62
C GLU A 24 23.79 -2.18 -23.25
N GLY A 25 22.86 -1.31 -22.87
CA GLY A 25 22.83 0.08 -23.36
C GLY A 25 24.09 0.84 -22.97
N VAL A 26 24.49 0.79 -21.69
CA VAL A 26 25.71 1.45 -21.19
C VAL A 26 26.98 0.82 -21.77
N ARG A 27 27.03 -0.51 -21.86
CA ARG A 27 28.15 -1.24 -22.49
C ARG A 27 28.34 -0.81 -23.95
N ARG A 28 27.25 -0.76 -24.74
CA ARG A 28 27.29 -0.37 -26.15
C ARG A 28 27.68 1.09 -26.34
N ILE A 29 27.14 2.00 -25.54
CA ILE A 29 27.54 3.42 -25.53
C ILE A 29 29.04 3.56 -25.27
N SER A 30 29.56 2.78 -24.32
CA SER A 30 30.96 2.87 -23.90
C SER A 30 31.92 2.25 -24.93
N THR A 31 31.54 1.16 -25.61
CA THR A 31 32.41 0.45 -26.57
C THR A 31 32.33 1.03 -27.98
N PHE A 32 31.14 1.37 -28.46
CA PHE A 32 30.90 1.73 -29.86
C PHE A 32 30.45 3.18 -30.06
N GLY A 33 30.39 3.97 -28.98
CA GLY A 33 29.90 5.35 -29.00
C GLY A 33 28.37 5.45 -28.97
N VAL A 34 27.88 6.69 -29.07
CA VAL A 34 26.46 7.00 -28.91
C VAL A 34 25.66 6.57 -30.14
N SER A 35 24.87 5.51 -30.02
CA SER A 35 23.90 5.08 -31.03
C SER A 35 22.47 5.17 -30.49
N LYS A 36 21.50 5.47 -31.37
CA LYS A 36 20.08 5.60 -30.99
C LYS A 36 19.56 4.35 -30.25
N ILE A 37 19.96 3.16 -30.70
CA ILE A 37 19.54 1.89 -30.11
C ILE A 37 20.13 1.71 -28.71
N ALA A 38 21.41 2.02 -28.52
CA ALA A 38 22.06 1.89 -27.21
C ALA A 38 21.52 2.89 -26.20
N VAL A 39 21.30 4.14 -26.63
CA VAL A 39 20.67 5.19 -25.80
C VAL A 39 19.24 4.79 -25.43
N PHE A 40 18.44 4.34 -26.40
CA PHE A 40 17.06 3.92 -26.13
C PHE A 40 17.01 2.76 -25.13
N SER A 41 17.86 1.76 -25.29
CA SER A 41 17.94 0.62 -24.35
C SER A 41 18.33 1.04 -22.94
N ALA A 42 19.35 1.89 -22.79
CA ALA A 42 19.78 2.39 -21.49
C ALA A 42 18.70 3.25 -20.81
N VAL A 43 18.10 4.19 -21.56
CA VAL A 43 17.07 5.10 -21.05
C VAL A 43 15.80 4.33 -20.68
N PHE A 44 15.37 3.39 -21.50
CA PHE A 44 14.20 2.55 -21.22
C PHE A 44 14.38 1.76 -19.92
N GLY A 45 15.52 1.07 -19.77
CA GLY A 45 15.82 0.30 -18.55
C GLY A 45 15.87 1.20 -17.30
N LEU A 46 16.53 2.36 -17.39
CA LEU A 46 16.62 3.31 -16.27
C LEU A 46 15.25 3.88 -15.88
N LEU A 47 14.46 4.33 -16.85
CA LEU A 47 13.11 4.85 -16.59
C LEU A 47 12.20 3.79 -15.97
N TYR A 48 12.31 2.53 -16.41
CA TYR A 48 11.57 1.44 -15.80
C TYR A 48 11.97 1.24 -14.33
N CYS A 49 13.26 1.16 -14.04
CA CYS A 49 13.74 0.97 -12.66
C CYS A 49 13.35 2.13 -11.74
N ILE A 50 13.48 3.38 -12.21
CA ILE A 50 13.08 4.58 -11.44
C ILE A 50 11.57 4.62 -11.25
N GLY A 51 10.80 4.41 -12.32
CA GLY A 51 9.35 4.43 -12.29
C GLY A 51 8.79 3.36 -11.35
N TYR A 52 9.33 2.14 -11.41
CA TYR A 52 8.95 1.06 -10.52
C TYR A 52 9.31 1.37 -9.06
N ALA A 53 10.54 1.80 -8.77
CA ALA A 53 10.95 2.16 -7.41
C ALA A 53 10.08 3.30 -6.84
N GLY A 54 9.76 4.31 -7.66
CA GLY A 54 8.87 5.40 -7.30
C GLY A 54 7.44 4.93 -7.04
N PHE A 55 6.90 4.06 -7.90
CA PHE A 55 5.57 3.49 -7.72
C PHE A 55 5.49 2.63 -6.46
N SER A 56 6.46 1.74 -6.21
CA SER A 56 6.49 0.91 -5.00
C SER A 56 6.62 1.76 -3.73
N TYR A 57 7.47 2.80 -3.76
CA TYR A 57 7.58 3.74 -2.64
C TYR A 57 6.27 4.50 -2.38
N TRP A 58 5.62 4.99 -3.45
CA TRP A 58 4.32 5.64 -3.35
C TRP A 58 3.25 4.69 -2.81
N ALA A 59 3.16 3.47 -3.33
CA ALA A 59 2.21 2.46 -2.89
C ALA A 59 2.40 2.11 -1.41
N HIS A 60 3.65 1.93 -0.97
CA HIS A 60 3.98 1.69 0.43
C HIS A 60 3.54 2.85 1.33
N ASN A 61 3.85 4.10 0.97
CA ASN A 61 3.43 5.27 1.75
C ASN A 61 1.92 5.42 1.79
N PHE A 62 1.24 5.25 0.64
CA PHE A 62 -0.21 5.31 0.58
C PHE A 62 -0.86 4.25 1.49
N GLN A 63 -0.37 3.01 1.46
CA GLN A 63 -0.84 1.94 2.32
C GLN A 63 -0.56 2.20 3.80
N ARG A 64 0.61 2.76 4.13
CA ARG A 64 0.97 3.17 5.49
C ARG A 64 0.08 4.30 6.00
N ASP A 65 -0.18 5.31 5.18
CA ASP A 65 -1.04 6.42 5.58
C ASP A 65 -2.49 5.96 5.76
N ALA A 66 -2.97 5.08 4.87
CA ALA A 66 -4.26 4.43 5.01
C ALA A 66 -4.35 3.60 6.30
N SER A 67 -3.34 2.79 6.62
CA SER A 67 -3.35 1.99 7.85
C SER A 67 -3.29 2.86 9.11
N VAL A 68 -2.51 3.93 9.12
CA VAL A 68 -2.45 4.88 10.25
C VAL A 68 -3.79 5.59 10.45
N LEU A 69 -4.46 6.01 9.36
CA LEU A 69 -5.79 6.61 9.44
C LEU A 69 -6.83 5.63 10.00
N LEU A 70 -6.77 4.36 9.58
CA LEU A 70 -7.67 3.31 10.05
C LEU A 70 -7.39 2.92 11.51
N HIS A 71 -6.12 2.90 11.94
CA HIS A 71 -5.71 2.54 13.31
C HIS A 71 -5.89 3.64 14.33
N LYS A 72 -5.71 4.92 13.96
CA LYS A 72 -5.85 6.03 14.91
C LYS A 72 -7.23 6.07 15.56
N GLY A 73 -8.24 5.49 14.89
CA GLY A 73 -9.62 5.48 15.34
C GLY A 73 -10.19 6.90 15.28
N VAL A 74 -11.36 7.05 14.67
CA VAL A 74 -12.08 8.32 14.83
C VAL A 74 -12.69 8.29 16.22
N VAL A 75 -12.31 9.23 17.09
CA VAL A 75 -12.99 9.43 18.37
C VAL A 75 -14.38 9.96 18.05
N VAL A 76 -15.39 9.13 18.22
CA VAL A 76 -16.78 9.57 18.07
C VAL A 76 -17.13 10.34 19.35
N PRO A 77 -17.67 11.58 19.29
CA PRO A 77 -18.11 12.33 20.47
C PRO A 77 -19.41 11.77 21.06
N GLU A 78 -19.64 11.93 22.37
CA GLU A 78 -20.81 11.33 23.03
C GLU A 78 -22.05 12.14 22.68
N LEU A 79 -23.20 11.48 22.62
CA LEU A 79 -24.45 12.21 22.37
C LEU A 79 -24.74 13.12 23.56
N PRO A 80 -24.94 14.43 23.33
CA PRO A 80 -25.26 15.34 24.41
C PRO A 80 -26.63 14.98 25.02
N THR A 81 -26.89 15.41 26.25
CA THR A 81 -28.09 15.00 27.01
C THR A 81 -29.40 15.45 26.36
N ASP A 82 -29.36 16.56 25.64
CA ASP A 82 -30.47 17.18 24.89
C ASP A 82 -30.59 16.67 23.44
N TRP A 83 -29.73 15.73 23.02
CA TRP A 83 -29.72 15.21 21.66
C TRP A 83 -31.07 14.61 21.26
N GLY A 84 -31.65 15.07 20.14
CA GLY A 84 -32.89 14.52 19.59
C GLY A 84 -34.12 14.71 20.47
N THR A 85 -34.12 15.69 21.37
CA THR A 85 -35.28 16.04 22.24
C THR A 85 -36.51 16.48 21.45
N ASN A 86 -36.30 16.96 20.23
CA ASN A 86 -37.33 17.32 19.25
C ASN A 86 -37.86 16.12 18.44
N LEU A 87 -37.28 14.93 18.59
CA LEU A 87 -37.73 13.71 17.92
C LEU A 87 -38.74 12.95 18.80
N PRO A 88 -39.69 12.20 18.21
CA PRO A 88 -40.49 11.23 18.93
C PRO A 88 -39.59 10.26 19.72
N PRO A 89 -39.95 9.85 20.95
CA PRO A 89 -39.09 9.02 21.81
C PRO A 89 -38.57 7.75 21.13
N GLN A 90 -39.43 7.05 20.40
CA GLN A 90 -39.07 5.84 19.66
C GLN A 90 -38.07 6.12 18.51
N GLN A 91 -38.23 7.24 17.81
CA GLN A 91 -37.31 7.65 16.74
C GLN A 91 -35.95 8.08 17.30
N ARG A 92 -35.95 8.78 18.43
CA ARG A 92 -34.74 9.15 19.18
C ARG A 92 -33.98 7.89 19.64
N ALA A 93 -34.70 6.92 20.17
CA ALA A 93 -34.11 5.67 20.63
C ALA A 93 -33.45 4.89 19.49
N ASN A 94 -34.19 4.66 18.41
CA ASN A 94 -33.67 3.94 17.24
C ASN A 94 -32.47 4.64 16.59
N SER A 95 -32.52 5.97 16.46
CA SER A 95 -31.45 6.73 15.83
C SER A 95 -30.18 6.76 16.68
N SER A 96 -30.32 6.96 18.00
CA SER A 96 -29.17 6.92 18.93
C SER A 96 -28.57 5.52 19.03
N LEU A 97 -29.39 4.47 19.00
CA LEU A 97 -28.93 3.08 18.96
C LEU A 97 -28.15 2.78 17.68
N MET A 98 -28.63 3.24 16.52
CA MET A 98 -27.92 3.08 15.25
C MET A 98 -26.56 3.78 15.27
N LEU A 99 -26.48 4.99 15.84
CA LEU A 99 -25.19 5.70 15.98
C LEU A 99 -24.23 4.94 16.89
N ALA A 100 -24.71 4.38 18.01
CA ALA A 100 -23.88 3.57 18.89
C ALA A 100 -23.41 2.27 18.22
N ARG A 101 -24.28 1.61 17.43
CA ARG A 101 -23.93 0.45 16.63
C ARG A 101 -22.85 0.78 15.59
N VAL A 102 -23.01 1.88 14.85
CA VAL A 102 -22.00 2.33 13.87
C VAL A 102 -20.68 2.66 14.54
N ALA A 103 -20.70 3.33 15.70
CA ALA A 103 -19.48 3.63 16.44
C ALA A 103 -18.74 2.35 16.88
N PHE A 104 -19.47 1.30 17.23
CA PHE A 104 -18.91 0.00 17.56
C PHE A 104 -18.42 -0.77 16.33
N SER A 105 -19.21 -0.87 15.27
CA SER A 105 -18.84 -1.62 14.07
C SER A 105 -17.66 -0.98 13.33
N GLU A 106 -17.65 0.35 13.24
CA GLU A 106 -16.68 1.07 12.43
C GLU A 106 -15.37 1.36 13.18
N TYR A 107 -15.49 1.82 14.43
CA TYR A 107 -14.36 2.34 15.21
C TYR A 107 -14.11 1.56 16.48
N GLY A 108 -15.02 0.64 16.80
CA GLY A 108 -14.85 -0.23 17.92
C GLY A 108 -15.16 0.35 19.29
N GLN A 109 -15.85 1.47 19.34
CA GLN A 109 -16.14 2.21 20.56
C GLN A 109 -17.53 1.85 21.08
N LEU A 110 -17.64 1.48 22.35
CA LEU A 110 -18.92 1.34 23.04
C LEU A 110 -19.43 2.73 23.42
N ARG A 111 -20.70 3.02 23.11
CA ARG A 111 -21.32 4.33 23.29
C ARG A 111 -22.63 4.22 24.06
N TYR A 112 -23.04 5.34 24.64
CA TYR A 112 -24.39 5.43 25.20
C TYR A 112 -25.41 5.74 24.11
N TYR A 113 -26.58 5.14 24.24
CA TYR A 113 -27.77 5.46 23.45
C TYR A 113 -28.93 5.80 24.39
N PHE A 114 -29.98 6.42 23.85
CA PHE A 114 -31.20 6.71 24.62
C PHE A 114 -32.22 5.60 24.40
N ASP A 115 -32.87 5.12 25.45
CA ASP A 115 -34.04 4.24 25.31
C ASP A 115 -35.33 5.06 25.06
N GLU A 116 -36.44 4.36 24.85
CA GLU A 116 -37.75 4.99 24.63
C GLU A 116 -38.23 5.81 25.83
N THR A 117 -37.68 5.55 27.04
CA THR A 117 -37.97 6.31 28.26
C THR A 117 -37.09 7.56 28.40
N GLY A 118 -36.12 7.74 27.50
CA GLY A 118 -35.15 8.83 27.53
C GLY A 118 -33.95 8.58 28.46
N LYS A 119 -33.81 7.37 29.00
CA LYS A 119 -32.66 6.98 29.82
C LYS A 119 -31.46 6.67 28.94
N LYS A 120 -30.27 7.11 29.35
CA LYS A 120 -29.01 6.72 28.71
C LYS A 120 -28.62 5.31 29.14
N LEU A 121 -28.44 4.42 28.16
CA LEU A 121 -27.98 3.04 28.35
C LEU A 121 -26.71 2.81 27.56
N LEU A 122 -25.81 1.99 28.09
CA LEU A 122 -24.61 1.58 27.36
C LEU A 122 -25.01 0.57 26.27
N PHE A 123 -24.53 0.79 25.05
CA PHE A 123 -24.74 -0.16 23.97
C PHE A 123 -24.09 -1.51 24.29
N LEU A 124 -24.87 -2.57 24.18
CA LEU A 124 -24.42 -3.95 24.33
C LEU A 124 -24.41 -4.59 22.94
N PRO A 125 -23.21 -4.87 22.38
CA PRO A 125 -23.11 -5.49 21.06
C PRO A 125 -23.78 -6.87 21.03
N THR A 126 -24.46 -7.16 19.93
CA THR A 126 -24.94 -8.51 19.64
C THR A 126 -23.82 -9.36 19.01
N GLN A 127 -24.01 -10.68 18.91
CA GLN A 127 -23.05 -11.54 18.21
C GLN A 127 -22.85 -11.10 16.76
N ALA A 128 -23.91 -10.68 16.07
CA ALA A 128 -23.79 -10.16 14.71
C ALA A 128 -22.94 -8.89 14.61
N ASP A 129 -23.01 -8.00 15.62
CA ASP A 129 -22.19 -6.80 15.67
C ASP A 129 -20.70 -7.15 15.91
N LEU A 130 -20.44 -8.20 16.70
CA LEU A 130 -19.09 -8.74 16.92
C LEU A 130 -18.53 -9.36 15.63
N ASP A 131 -19.28 -10.24 14.98
CA ASP A 131 -18.86 -10.91 13.75
C ASP A 131 -18.54 -9.89 12.64
N HIS A 132 -19.38 -8.86 12.50
CA HIS A 132 -19.16 -7.80 11.52
C HIS A 132 -17.87 -7.01 11.80
N ARG A 133 -17.62 -6.72 13.08
CA ARG A 133 -16.38 -6.05 13.48
C ARG A 133 -15.16 -6.94 13.26
N GLU A 134 -15.23 -8.22 13.57
CA GLU A 134 -14.13 -9.16 13.33
C GLU A 134 -13.77 -9.23 11.85
N GLN A 135 -14.77 -9.27 10.96
CA GLN A 135 -14.54 -9.18 9.51
C GLN A 135 -13.82 -7.90 9.13
N LYS A 136 -14.22 -6.76 9.69
CA LYS A 136 -13.56 -5.47 9.44
C LYS A 136 -12.12 -5.48 9.94
N VAL A 137 -11.87 -5.94 11.15
CA VAL A 137 -10.52 -6.06 11.72
C VAL A 137 -9.65 -7.00 10.88
N ALA A 138 -10.19 -8.11 10.38
CA ALA A 138 -9.49 -9.03 9.49
C ALA A 138 -9.12 -8.36 8.16
N GLN A 139 -10.02 -7.57 7.57
CA GLN A 139 -9.73 -6.79 6.35
C GLN A 139 -8.64 -5.74 6.60
N LEU A 140 -8.67 -5.05 7.75
CA LEU A 140 -7.62 -4.11 8.14
C LEU A 140 -6.27 -4.81 8.31
N ALA A 141 -6.25 -5.97 8.96
CA ALA A 141 -5.04 -6.76 9.10
C ALA A 141 -4.48 -7.22 7.74
N GLN A 142 -5.34 -7.59 6.79
CA GLN A 142 -4.91 -7.93 5.43
C GLN A 142 -4.28 -6.74 4.71
N LEU A 143 -4.84 -5.53 4.87
CA LEU A 143 -4.25 -4.31 4.32
C LEU A 143 -2.87 -4.02 4.94
N ASP A 144 -2.70 -4.24 6.24
CA ASP A 144 -1.41 -4.09 6.92
C ASP A 144 -0.38 -5.12 6.44
N TYR A 145 -0.80 -6.37 6.25
CA TYR A 145 0.07 -7.40 5.70
C TYR A 145 0.49 -7.07 4.28
N ALA A 146 -0.44 -6.62 3.43
CA ALA A 146 -0.13 -6.16 2.07
C ALA A 146 0.82 -4.94 2.08
N ALA A 147 0.64 -4.00 3.02
CA ALA A 147 1.52 -2.85 3.18
C ALA A 147 2.96 -3.25 3.55
N LYS A 148 3.10 -4.30 4.38
CA LYS A 148 4.39 -4.86 4.76
C LYS A 148 5.02 -5.69 3.65
N GLU A 149 4.25 -6.51 2.94
CA GLU A 149 4.75 -7.33 1.83
C GLU A 149 5.25 -6.45 0.68
N ASN A 150 4.52 -5.37 0.37
CA ASN A 150 4.90 -4.41 -0.66
C ASN A 150 6.02 -3.44 -0.23
N SER A 151 6.58 -3.62 0.97
CA SER A 151 7.77 -2.90 1.42
C SER A 151 9.08 -3.44 0.82
N GLU A 152 8.99 -4.34 -0.17
CA GLU A 152 10.12 -4.77 -1.00
C GLU A 152 10.99 -3.56 -1.32
N ASN A 153 12.17 -3.51 -0.69
CA ASN A 153 12.95 -2.29 -0.55
C ASN A 153 13.18 -1.63 -1.92
N PRO A 154 12.51 -0.50 -2.25
CA PRO A 154 12.59 0.12 -3.57
C PRO A 154 14.04 0.52 -3.92
N ALA A 155 14.90 0.69 -2.90
CA ALA A 155 16.32 0.92 -3.08
C ALA A 155 17.07 -0.27 -3.71
N ARG A 156 16.57 -1.51 -3.57
CA ARG A 156 17.19 -2.72 -4.12
C ARG A 156 17.24 -2.69 -5.64
N TRP A 157 16.15 -2.27 -6.29
CA TRP A 157 16.07 -2.23 -7.75
C TRP A 157 16.89 -1.09 -8.35
N LEU A 158 16.91 0.07 -7.67
CA LEU A 158 17.81 1.16 -8.03
C LEU A 158 19.28 0.76 -7.88
N PHE A 159 19.62 0.05 -6.81
CA PHE A 159 20.96 -0.48 -6.61
C PHE A 159 21.38 -1.41 -7.76
N PHE A 160 20.52 -2.35 -8.19
CA PHE A 160 20.82 -3.22 -9.31
C PHE A 160 20.95 -2.46 -10.64
N ALA A 161 20.15 -1.43 -10.88
CA ALA A 161 20.29 -0.58 -12.07
C ALA A 161 21.62 0.17 -12.08
N ILE A 162 22.04 0.73 -10.95
CA ILE A 162 23.34 1.40 -10.79
C ILE A 162 24.47 0.39 -11.00
N ALA A 163 24.40 -0.78 -10.35
CA ALA A 163 25.38 -1.84 -10.52
C ALA A 163 25.49 -2.27 -11.99
N ALA A 164 24.37 -2.49 -12.68
CA ALA A 164 24.34 -2.84 -14.09
C ALA A 164 25.00 -1.79 -14.99
N ALA A 165 24.74 -0.51 -14.73
CA ALA A 165 25.41 0.58 -15.45
C ALA A 165 26.93 0.57 -15.20
N LEU A 166 27.37 0.43 -13.96
CA LEU A 166 28.80 0.36 -13.59
C LEU A 166 29.49 -0.85 -14.23
N PHE A 167 28.86 -2.03 -14.19
CA PHE A 167 29.39 -3.24 -14.82
C PHE A 167 29.44 -3.11 -16.34
N GLY A 168 28.41 -2.56 -16.98
CA GLY A 168 28.41 -2.32 -18.43
C GLY A 168 29.56 -1.41 -18.87
N PHE A 169 29.81 -0.36 -18.10
CA PHE A 169 30.93 0.56 -18.32
C PHE A 169 32.30 -0.08 -18.05
N GLY A 170 32.44 -0.82 -16.95
CA GLY A 170 33.68 -1.51 -16.57
C GLY A 170 34.06 -2.59 -17.58
N TRP A 171 33.10 -3.42 -18.01
CA TRP A 171 33.31 -4.46 -19.02
C TRP A 171 33.80 -3.88 -20.35
N SER A 172 33.27 -2.73 -20.74
CA SER A 172 33.69 -2.02 -21.95
C SER A 172 35.18 -1.64 -21.92
N ARG A 173 35.70 -1.23 -20.74
CA ARG A 173 37.13 -0.90 -20.54
C ARG A 173 38.02 -2.13 -20.38
N GLY A 174 37.54 -3.18 -19.71
CA GLY A 174 38.29 -4.42 -19.55
C GLY A 174 38.53 -5.15 -20.87
N GLY A 175 37.53 -5.16 -21.76
CA GLY A 175 37.64 -5.79 -23.08
C GLY A 175 38.45 -4.98 -24.12
N SER A 176 38.67 -3.69 -23.89
CA SER A 176 39.51 -2.84 -24.74
C SER A 176 40.99 -2.84 -24.32
N ALA A 177 41.31 -3.34 -23.12
CA ALA A 177 42.68 -3.54 -22.64
C ALA A 177 43.34 -4.82 -23.19
N THR A 178 42.55 -5.82 -23.63
CA THR A 178 43.04 -7.09 -24.19
C THR A 178 43.23 -7.09 -25.72
N LEU A 179 42.90 -5.99 -26.40
CA LEU A 179 43.02 -5.84 -27.85
C LEU A 179 44.02 -4.75 -28.28
N ARG A 180 44.91 -4.33 -27.37
CA ARG A 180 46.06 -3.46 -27.68
C ARG A 180 47.37 -4.22 -27.50
#